data_AF-A0A448YFA4-F1
#
_entry.id   AF-A0A448YFA4-F1
#
_cell.length_a   1.000
_cell.length_b   1.000
_cell.length_c   1.000
_cell.angle_alpha   90.00
_cell.angle_beta   90.00
_cell.angle_gamma   90.00
#
_symmetry.space_group_name_H-M   'P 1'
#
loop_
_entity.id
_entity.type
_entity.pdbx_description
1 polymer ?
#
loop_
_entity_poly.entity_id
_entity_poly.type
_entity_poly.pdbx_seq_one_letter_code
_entity_poly.pdbx_strand_id
1 'polypeptide(L)'
;MINLMLFISLLFTSLASADVFQNFFGQQMRQQQPSFDYQRMQLNSKCSKYLCPESFACVDKPLDCPCPFPDSQEKCILPDKSNYVCIAKVDRHDLDEFEGEIRDCKWVERAWNGV
;
A
#
# COMPACT_ATOMS: atom_id res chain seq x y z
N MET A 1 10.98 -57.38 29.07
CA MET A 1 9.67 -57.08 28.46
C MET A 1 9.22 -55.63 28.70
N ILE A 2 9.28 -55.10 29.92
CA ILE A 2 8.92 -53.70 30.24
C ILE A 2 9.77 -52.66 29.48
N ASN A 3 11.10 -52.83 29.40
CA ASN A 3 11.94 -51.91 28.62
C ASN A 3 11.64 -51.94 27.11
N LEU A 4 11.21 -53.09 26.57
CA LEU A 4 10.88 -53.20 25.14
C LEU A 4 9.56 -52.48 24.81
N MET A 5 8.58 -52.53 25.73
CA MET A 5 7.32 -51.78 25.62
C MET A 5 7.53 -50.26 25.75
N LEU A 6 8.45 -49.81 26.61
CA LEU A 6 8.81 -48.39 26.76
C LEU A 6 9.51 -47.82 25.52
N PHE A 7 10.36 -48.60 24.87
CA PHE A 7 11.01 -48.18 23.62
C PHE A 7 10.02 -48.07 22.45
N ILE A 8 9.01 -48.95 22.39
CA ILE A 8 7.99 -48.92 21.34
C ILE A 8 7.01 -47.75 21.52
N SER A 9 6.66 -47.38 22.76
CA SER A 9 5.77 -46.22 23.00
C SER A 9 6.43 -44.86 22.69
N LEU A 10 7.75 -44.74 22.88
CA LEU A 10 8.50 -43.54 22.51
C LEU A 10 8.61 -43.35 20.98
N LEU A 11 8.61 -44.44 20.20
CA LEU A 11 8.72 -44.38 18.74
C LEU A 11 7.41 -43.96 18.04
N PHE A 12 6.25 -44.16 18.66
CA PHE A 12 4.95 -43.80 18.07
C PHE A 12 4.54 -42.33 18.28
N THR A 13 5.16 -41.62 19.22
CA THR A 13 4.78 -40.22 19.54
C THR A 13 5.47 -39.17 18.65
N SER A 14 6.44 -39.56 17.82
CA SER A 14 7.20 -38.64 16.96
C SER A 14 6.58 -38.37 15.57
N LEU A 15 5.53 -39.09 15.18
CA LEU A 15 4.93 -38.98 13.84
C LEU A 15 3.74 -38.00 13.76
N ALA A 16 3.24 -37.47 14.88
CA ALA A 16 1.97 -36.73 14.91
C ALA A 16 2.09 -35.20 14.98
N SER A 17 3.29 -34.64 15.16
CA SER A 17 3.45 -33.20 15.47
C SER A 17 3.53 -32.29 14.24
N ALA A 18 3.87 -32.81 13.05
CA ALA A 18 4.02 -32.00 11.84
C ALA A 18 2.67 -31.63 11.19
N ASP A 19 1.75 -32.59 11.07
CA ASP A 19 0.43 -32.37 10.44
C ASP A 19 -0.51 -31.51 11.30
N VAL A 20 -0.40 -31.57 12.63
CA VAL A 20 -1.24 -30.78 13.55
C VAL A 20 -0.85 -29.31 13.50
N PHE A 21 0.44 -29.00 13.43
CA PHE A 21 0.90 -27.61 13.28
C PHE A 21 0.46 -27.03 11.92
N GLN A 22 0.55 -27.81 10.84
CA GLN A 22 0.09 -27.37 9.52
C GLN A 22 -1.44 -27.14 9.46
N ASN A 23 -2.25 -28.00 10.08
CA ASN A 23 -3.70 -27.82 10.13
C ASN A 23 -4.16 -26.70 11.08
N PHE A 24 -3.43 -26.44 12.18
CA PHE A 24 -3.77 -25.37 13.13
C PHE A 24 -3.35 -23.98 12.62
N PHE A 25 -2.17 -23.86 12.01
CA PHE A 25 -1.66 -22.57 11.49
C PHE A 25 -2.08 -22.30 10.03
N GLY A 26 -2.40 -23.34 9.25
CA GLY A 26 -2.80 -23.21 7.85
C GLY A 26 -4.19 -22.60 7.62
N GLN A 27 -5.08 -22.65 8.61
CA GLN A 27 -6.44 -22.10 8.47
C GLN A 27 -6.51 -20.57 8.64
N GLN A 28 -5.50 -19.93 9.25
CA GLN A 28 -5.56 -18.50 9.53
C GLN A 28 -5.02 -17.60 8.40
N MET A 29 -4.31 -18.19 7.42
CA MET A 29 -3.69 -17.47 6.29
C MET A 29 -4.52 -17.52 4.99
N ARG A 30 -5.85 -17.68 5.08
CA ARG A 30 -6.78 -17.66 3.93
C ARG A 30 -7.77 -16.50 3.97
N GLN A 31 -7.41 -15.37 4.59
CA GLN A 31 -7.98 -14.10 4.14
C GLN A 31 -7.19 -13.67 2.90
N GLN A 32 -7.66 -14.11 1.75
CA GLN A 32 -7.24 -13.57 0.46
C GLN A 32 -7.71 -12.11 0.45
N GLN A 33 -6.86 -11.21 0.93
CA GLN A 33 -7.09 -9.78 0.78
C GLN A 33 -7.22 -9.55 -0.73
N PRO A 34 -8.36 -9.01 -1.22
CA PRO A 34 -8.57 -8.88 -2.65
C PRO A 34 -7.42 -8.06 -3.22
N SER A 35 -6.59 -8.69 -4.06
CA SER A 35 -5.51 -8.00 -4.74
C SER A 35 -6.14 -6.99 -5.68
N PHE A 36 -5.76 -5.72 -5.54
CA PHE A 36 -6.23 -4.68 -6.44
C PHE A 36 -5.68 -4.92 -7.85
N ASP A 37 -6.55 -5.32 -8.78
CA ASP A 37 -6.20 -5.64 -10.16
C ASP A 37 -6.28 -4.38 -11.03
N TYR A 38 -5.16 -3.66 -11.09
CA TYR A 38 -5.01 -2.43 -11.86
C TYR A 38 -5.36 -2.63 -13.34
N GLN A 39 -4.90 -3.73 -13.94
CA GLN A 39 -5.10 -3.98 -15.37
C GLN A 39 -6.59 -4.15 -15.68
N ARG A 40 -7.31 -4.95 -14.88
CA ARG A 40 -8.75 -5.14 -15.03
C ARG A 40 -9.50 -3.82 -14.85
N MET A 41 -9.15 -2.99 -13.87
CA MET A 41 -9.83 -1.71 -13.66
C MET A 41 -9.60 -0.75 -14.82
N GLN A 42 -8.39 -0.72 -15.37
CA GLN A 42 -8.07 0.11 -16.52
C GLN A 42 -8.83 -0.34 -17.78
N LEU A 43 -8.85 -1.65 -18.06
CA LEU A 43 -9.53 -2.22 -19.24
C LEU A 43 -11.06 -2.08 -19.19
N ASN A 44 -11.66 -2.15 -17.99
CA ASN A 44 -13.11 -2.06 -17.81
C ASN A 44 -13.61 -0.63 -17.55
N SER A 45 -12.72 0.36 -17.56
CA SER A 45 -13.12 1.76 -17.38
C SER A 45 -13.99 2.22 -18.55
N LYS A 46 -15.06 2.95 -18.25
CA LYS A 46 -15.92 3.60 -19.25
C LYS A 46 -15.42 4.99 -19.64
N CYS A 47 -14.22 5.37 -19.21
CA CYS A 47 -13.67 6.69 -19.49
C CYS A 47 -13.34 6.85 -20.98
N SER A 48 -13.91 7.87 -21.62
CA SER A 48 -13.64 8.22 -23.02
C SER A 48 -12.57 9.30 -23.19
N LYS A 49 -11.98 9.76 -22.09
CA LYS A 49 -10.98 10.84 -22.04
C LYS A 49 -9.67 10.29 -21.45
N TYR A 50 -8.96 11.08 -20.66
CA TYR A 50 -7.79 10.62 -19.93
C TYR A 50 -8.22 9.91 -18.64
N LEU A 51 -7.86 8.64 -18.50
CA LEU A 51 -8.04 7.87 -17.28
C LEU A 51 -6.80 7.99 -16.40
N CYS A 52 -6.95 8.53 -15.21
CA CYS A 52 -5.86 8.67 -14.25
C CYS A 52 -5.38 7.29 -13.76
N PRO A 53 -4.07 6.99 -13.83
CA PRO A 53 -3.55 5.66 -13.52
C PRO A 53 -3.64 5.30 -12.03
N GLU A 54 -3.55 6.29 -11.14
CA GLU A 54 -3.56 6.06 -9.70
C GLU A 54 -4.96 6.16 -9.09
N SER A 55 -5.74 7.16 -9.50
CA SER A 55 -7.06 7.44 -8.92
C SER A 55 -8.23 6.89 -9.75
N PHE A 56 -7.99 6.39 -10.96
CA PHE A 56 -9.03 5.97 -11.92
C PHE A 56 -10.09 7.04 -12.24
N ALA A 57 -9.80 8.30 -11.95
CA ALA A 57 -10.65 9.42 -12.35
C ALA A 57 -10.61 9.62 -13.87
N CYS A 58 -11.76 9.99 -14.46
CA CYS A 58 -11.85 10.31 -15.87
C CYS A 58 -11.84 11.83 -16.05
N VAL A 59 -10.75 12.37 -16.62
CA VAL A 59 -10.47 13.81 -16.72
C VAL A 59 -10.06 14.22 -18.14
N ASP A 60 -9.97 15.52 -18.40
CA ASP A 60 -9.66 16.06 -19.74
C ASP A 60 -8.18 15.93 -20.13
N LYS A 61 -7.26 16.15 -19.19
CA LYS A 61 -5.81 16.06 -19.40
C LYS A 61 -5.10 15.46 -18.17
N PRO A 62 -3.87 14.93 -18.33
CA PRO A 62 -3.13 14.34 -17.21
C PRO A 62 -2.99 15.27 -16.00
N LEU A 63 -2.77 16.56 -16.25
CA LEU A 63 -2.65 17.56 -15.19
C LEU A 63 -3.94 17.78 -14.39
N ASP A 64 -5.09 17.22 -14.80
CA ASP A 64 -6.35 17.34 -14.04
C ASP A 64 -6.56 16.16 -13.08
N CYS A 65 -5.69 15.16 -13.10
CA CYS A 65 -5.83 14.00 -12.23
C CYS A 65 -5.77 14.36 -10.74
N PRO A 66 -6.70 13.88 -9.91
CA PRO A 66 -6.62 14.06 -8.47
C PRO A 66 -5.54 13.15 -7.88
N CYS A 67 -5.00 13.53 -6.72
CA CYS A 67 -4.16 12.66 -5.93
C CYS A 67 -4.96 11.43 -5.45
N PRO A 68 -4.33 10.25 -5.33
CA PRO A 68 -5.02 9.02 -4.95
C PRO A 68 -5.61 9.06 -3.54
N PHE A 69 -5.04 9.86 -2.63
CA PHE A 69 -5.52 10.00 -1.25
C PHE A 69 -5.88 11.46 -0.95
N PRO A 70 -7.02 11.98 -1.48
CA PRO A 70 -7.34 13.41 -1.42
C PRO A 70 -7.51 13.95 0.00
N ASP A 71 -7.77 13.10 0.99
CA ASP A 71 -7.90 13.51 2.39
C ASP A 71 -6.54 13.77 3.05
N SER A 72 -5.54 12.95 2.75
CA SER A 72 -4.20 13.02 3.36
C SER A 72 -3.13 13.59 2.44
N GLN A 73 -3.45 13.86 1.17
CA GLN A 73 -2.52 14.41 0.18
C GLN A 73 -3.00 15.72 -0.43
N GLU A 74 -2.07 16.59 -0.73
CA GLU A 74 -2.27 17.75 -1.59
C GLU A 74 -1.49 17.60 -2.91
N LYS A 75 -1.98 18.30 -3.92
CA LYS A 75 -1.44 18.28 -5.28
C LYS A 75 -0.61 19.53 -5.54
N CYS A 76 0.66 19.35 -5.85
CA CYS A 76 1.57 20.43 -6.22
C CYS A 76 1.90 20.36 -7.70
N ILE A 77 1.46 21.37 -8.46
CA ILE A 77 1.79 21.50 -9.88
C ILE A 77 3.22 21.98 -9.99
N LEU A 78 4.02 21.31 -10.84
CA LEU A 78 5.41 21.70 -11.06
C LEU A 78 5.49 23.05 -11.80
N PRO A 79 6.58 23.82 -11.62
CA PRO A 79 6.67 25.20 -12.16
C PRO A 79 6.47 25.31 -13.68
N ASP A 80 6.87 24.29 -14.43
CA ASP A 80 6.70 24.23 -15.89
C ASP A 80 5.26 23.92 -16.35
N LYS A 81 4.36 23.61 -15.40
CA LYS A 81 2.96 23.22 -15.60
C LYS A 81 2.78 21.99 -16.49
N SER A 82 3.82 21.17 -16.65
CA SER A 82 3.76 19.95 -17.44
C SER A 82 3.27 18.75 -16.61
N ASN A 83 3.56 18.77 -15.31
CA ASN A 83 3.29 17.65 -14.41
C ASN A 83 2.98 18.13 -12.99
N TYR A 84 2.66 17.18 -12.10
CA TYR A 84 2.39 17.43 -10.70
C TYR A 84 2.95 16.31 -9.83
N VAL A 85 3.06 16.58 -8.53
CA VAL A 85 3.35 15.57 -7.51
C VAL A 85 2.30 15.62 -6.41
N CYS A 86 2.04 14.48 -5.79
CA CYS A 86 1.17 14.37 -4.61
C CYS A 86 2.05 14.22 -3.37
N ILE A 87 1.90 15.14 -2.43
CA ILE A 87 2.62 15.13 -1.15
C ILE A 87 1.61 15.00 -0.02
N ALA A 88 2.07 14.58 1.16
CA ALA A 88 1.22 14.57 2.34
C ALA A 88 0.77 16.00 2.69
N LYS A 89 -0.48 16.16 3.08
CA LYS A 89 -0.94 17.41 3.69
C LYS A 89 -0.25 17.60 5.02
N VAL A 90 0.05 18.85 5.33
CA VAL A 90 0.55 19.25 6.63
C VAL A 90 -0.64 19.77 7.45
N ASP A 91 -0.97 19.11 8.56
CA ASP A 91 -1.94 19.65 9.51
C ASP A 91 -1.27 20.75 10.33
N ARG A 92 -2.00 21.83 10.63
CA ARG A 92 -1.50 22.92 11.48
C ARG A 92 -1.19 22.46 12.90
N HIS A 93 -1.94 21.49 13.42
CA HIS A 93 -1.70 20.94 14.76
C HIS A 93 -0.40 20.14 14.83
N ASP A 94 -0.02 19.49 13.71
CA ASP A 94 1.22 18.74 13.63
C ASP A 94 2.45 19.68 13.57
N LEU A 95 2.25 20.98 13.31
CA LEU A 95 3.34 21.96 13.17
C LEU A 95 3.80 22.58 14.49
N ASP A 96 3.00 22.52 15.56
CA ASP A 96 3.30 23.22 16.81
C ASP A 96 4.56 22.68 17.50
N GLU A 97 4.87 21.39 17.32
CA GLU A 97 6.07 20.72 17.86
C GLU A 97 7.00 20.17 16.77
N PHE A 98 6.72 20.47 15.49
CA PHE A 98 7.52 19.92 14.38
C PHE A 98 8.86 20.63 14.24
N GLU A 99 9.94 19.95 14.62
CA GLU A 99 11.30 20.36 14.30
C GLU A 99 11.73 19.78 12.94
N GLY A 100 11.63 20.58 11.89
CA GLY A 100 12.06 20.17 10.55
C GLY A 100 11.66 21.13 9.44
N GLU A 101 12.03 20.80 8.21
CA GLU A 101 11.57 21.53 7.03
C GLU A 101 10.14 21.10 6.67
N ILE A 102 9.23 22.07 6.59
CA ILE A 102 7.86 21.85 6.16
C ILE A 102 7.86 21.47 4.67
N ARG A 103 7.33 20.29 4.35
CA ARG A 103 7.26 19.75 2.99
C ARG A 103 5.93 20.06 2.31
N ASP A 104 5.64 21.35 2.11
CA ASP A 104 4.46 21.84 1.40
C ASP A 104 4.71 22.02 -0.12
N CYS A 105 3.75 22.57 -0.87
CA CYS A 105 3.98 22.85 -2.30
C CYS A 105 5.09 23.89 -2.57
N LYS A 106 5.43 24.78 -1.62
CA LYS A 106 6.57 25.70 -1.78
C LYS A 106 7.88 24.94 -1.64
N TRP A 107 7.94 23.94 -0.77
CA TRP A 107 9.06 23.02 -0.70
C TRP A 107 9.26 22.28 -2.01
N VAL A 108 8.19 21.76 -2.62
CA VAL A 108 8.26 21.10 -3.94
C VAL A 108 8.82 22.03 -5.01
N GLU A 109 8.38 23.29 -5.05
CA GLU A 109 8.89 24.28 -6.00
C GLU A 109 10.38 24.58 -5.78
N ARG A 110 10.84 24.69 -4.53
CA ARG A 110 12.27 24.82 -4.20
C ARG A 110 13.06 23.62 -4.67
N ALA A 111 12.61 22.41 -4.32
CA ALA A 111 13.24 21.16 -4.72
C ALA A 111 13.33 20.99 -6.25
N TRP A 112 12.28 21.38 -6.99
CA TRP A 112 12.30 21.40 -8.46
C TRP A 112 13.38 22.32 -9.02
N ASN A 113 13.56 23.49 -8.41
CA ASN A 113 14.57 24.47 -8.81
C ASN A 113 15.98 24.12 -8.31
N GLY A 114 16.14 23.01 -7.57
CA GLY A 114 17.42 22.56 -7.03
C GLY A 114 17.94 23.41 -5.86
N VAL A 115 17.04 24.04 -5.11
CA VAL A 115 17.34 24.88 -3.93
C VAL A 115 16.77 24.33 -2.64
#